data_AF-A0A944IKK0-F1
#
_entry.id   AF-A0A944IKK0-F1
#
_cell.length_a   1.000
_cell.length_b   1.000
_cell.length_c   1.000
_cell.angle_alpha   90.00
_cell.angle_beta   90.00
_cell.angle_gamma   90.00
#
_symmetry.space_group_name_H-M   'P 1'
#
loop_
_entity.id
_entity.type
_entity.pdbx_description
1 polymer ?
#
loop_
_entity_poly.entity_id
_entity_poly.type
_entity_poly.pdbx_seq_one_letter_code
_entity_poly.pdbx_strand_id
1 'polypeptide(L)'
;REPAKPLTVLTGSGTRFEPVTWRQGSKGAMTSHFAVLEVRPSGKEATRTAQEAAGGRSRWNGVLPLRTLLVEQPEDAAEPTAYWMTNLPASTPVTDLVRWAKMRWRIEHDYRELKHGLGLDHFEGRTWRGWHHHVTLVTAAQAFLTLRRLDPKAHTPA
;
A
#
# COMPACT_ATOMS: atom_id res chain seq x y z
N ARG A 1 7.45 -10.09 -29.92
CA ARG A 1 7.11 -9.57 -28.57
C ARG A 1 7.11 -8.07 -28.68
N GLU A 2 5.99 -7.41 -28.41
CA GLU A 2 5.93 -5.95 -28.35
C GLU A 2 6.81 -5.46 -27.18
N PRO A 3 7.56 -4.35 -27.33
CA PRO A 3 8.38 -3.81 -26.25
C PRO A 3 7.53 -3.39 -25.05
N ALA A 4 8.12 -3.43 -23.85
CA ALA A 4 7.47 -2.95 -22.64
C ALA A 4 7.18 -1.45 -22.79
N LYS A 5 5.89 -1.07 -22.68
CA LYS A 5 5.47 0.33 -22.72
C LYS A 5 5.72 0.96 -21.33
N PRO A 6 6.25 2.20 -21.27
CA PRO A 6 6.39 2.89 -19.99
C PRO A 6 5.01 3.13 -19.37
N LEU A 7 4.94 3.11 -18.03
CA LEU A 7 3.67 3.25 -17.31
C LEU A 7 3.00 4.61 -17.54
N THR A 8 3.78 5.63 -17.90
CA THR A 8 3.28 6.97 -18.28
C THR A 8 2.36 6.94 -19.51
N VAL A 9 2.44 5.90 -20.35
CA VAL A 9 1.53 5.71 -21.49
C VAL A 9 0.12 5.29 -21.04
N LEU A 10 -0.03 4.76 -19.82
CA LEU A 10 -1.34 4.40 -19.27
C LEU A 10 -2.16 5.64 -18.90
N THR A 11 -1.49 6.76 -18.62
CA THR A 11 -2.11 8.04 -18.27
C THR A 11 -2.19 8.90 -19.54
N GLY A 12 -3.18 8.64 -20.38
CA GLY A 12 -3.47 9.45 -21.57
C GLY A 12 -4.13 10.79 -21.24
N SER A 13 -4.34 11.63 -22.25
CA SER A 13 -4.96 12.97 -22.13
C SER A 13 -6.36 13.01 -21.52
N GLY A 14 -7.06 11.87 -21.45
CA GLY A 14 -8.36 11.72 -20.77
C GLY A 14 -8.27 11.30 -19.29
N THR A 15 -7.07 11.10 -18.75
CA THR A 15 -6.90 10.67 -17.36
C THR A 15 -7.15 11.85 -16.43
N ARG A 16 -8.25 11.77 -15.67
CA ARG A 16 -8.58 12.80 -14.69
C ARG A 16 -7.89 12.48 -13.36
N PHE A 17 -7.08 13.43 -12.92
CA PHE A 17 -6.51 13.39 -11.58
C PHE A 17 -7.34 14.25 -10.62
N GLU A 18 -7.59 13.74 -9.42
CA GLU A 18 -8.34 14.42 -8.38
C GLU A 18 -7.44 14.70 -7.17
N PRO A 19 -7.51 15.91 -6.58
CA PRO A 19 -6.74 16.22 -5.38
C PRO A 19 -7.27 15.41 -4.20
N VAL A 20 -6.38 14.75 -3.48
CA VAL A 20 -6.71 14.01 -2.26
C VAL A 20 -5.75 14.42 -1.15
N THR A 21 -6.33 14.91 -0.05
CA THR A 21 -5.63 15.10 1.22
C THR A 21 -5.86 13.88 2.09
N TRP A 22 -4.78 13.27 2.61
CA TRP A 22 -4.91 12.03 3.40
C TRP A 22 -4.45 12.16 4.85
N ARG A 23 -3.75 13.24 5.21
CA ARG A 23 -3.25 13.46 6.56
C ARG A 23 -2.72 14.88 6.77
N GLN A 24 -2.84 15.40 8.00
CA GLN A 24 -2.02 16.52 8.47
C GLN A 24 -0.62 16.07 8.91
N GLY A 25 0.40 16.53 8.17
CA GLY A 25 1.82 16.33 8.50
C GLY A 25 2.38 17.48 9.32
N SER A 26 3.64 17.35 9.78
CA SER A 26 4.32 18.42 10.54
C SER A 26 4.59 19.69 9.71
N LYS A 27 4.52 19.59 8.38
CA LYS A 27 4.71 20.71 7.44
C LYS A 27 3.39 21.15 6.78
N GLY A 28 2.24 20.73 7.30
CA GLY A 28 0.92 21.01 6.76
C GLY A 28 0.23 19.79 6.14
N ALA A 29 -0.88 20.05 5.46
CA ALA A 29 -1.71 19.03 4.83
C ALA A 29 -0.91 18.28 3.76
N MET A 30 -0.92 16.95 3.85
CA MET A 30 -0.34 16.08 2.82
C MET A 30 -1.39 15.85 1.74
N THR A 31 -1.22 16.56 0.63
CA THR A 31 -2.12 16.55 -0.53
C THR A 31 -1.33 16.24 -1.79
N SER A 32 -1.96 15.52 -2.72
CA SER A 32 -1.43 15.22 -4.05
C SER A 32 -2.59 14.89 -4.98
N HIS A 33 -2.35 14.79 -6.29
CA HIS A 33 -3.39 14.44 -7.24
C HIS A 33 -3.29 12.97 -7.65
N PHE A 34 -4.43 12.30 -7.71
CA PHE A 34 -4.50 10.87 -7.97
C PHE A 34 -5.50 10.53 -9.08
N ALA A 35 -5.16 9.53 -9.88
CA ALA A 35 -6.07 8.90 -10.82
C ALA A 35 -6.23 7.42 -10.50
N VAL A 36 -7.41 6.87 -10.79
CA VAL A 36 -7.72 5.45 -10.62
C VAL A 36 -7.98 4.85 -11.99
N LEU A 37 -7.18 3.85 -12.37
CA LEU A 37 -7.26 3.17 -13.65
C LEU A 37 -7.55 1.69 -13.43
N GLU A 38 -8.17 1.04 -14.42
CA GLU A 38 -8.27 -0.42 -14.48
C GLU A 38 -7.31 -0.98 -15.52
N VAL A 39 -6.45 -1.90 -15.08
CA VAL A 39 -5.39 -2.48 -15.91
C VAL A 39 -5.40 -4.00 -15.82
N ARG A 40 -4.93 -4.65 -16.89
CA ARG A 40 -4.67 -6.10 -16.90
C ARG A 40 -3.16 -6.32 -16.91
N PRO A 41 -2.53 -6.56 -15.74
CA PRO A 41 -1.08 -6.70 -15.69
C PRO A 41 -0.67 -7.96 -16.44
N SER A 42 0.29 -7.81 -17.35
CA SER A 42 0.98 -8.95 -17.93
C SER A 42 2.03 -9.48 -16.96
N GLY A 43 2.40 -10.75 -17.10
CA GLY A 43 3.46 -11.37 -16.30
C GLY A 43 3.09 -12.73 -15.75
N LYS A 44 4.11 -13.43 -15.21
CA LYS A 44 3.96 -14.80 -14.69
C LYS A 44 2.95 -14.87 -13.54
N GLU A 45 3.00 -13.89 -12.64
CA GLU A 45 2.14 -13.81 -11.46
C GLU A 45 0.67 -13.61 -11.82
N ALA A 46 0.38 -12.66 -12.71
CA ALA A 46 -0.98 -12.41 -13.20
C ALA A 46 -1.53 -13.61 -13.98
N THR A 47 -0.68 -14.27 -14.79
CA THR A 47 -1.03 -15.49 -15.52
C THR A 47 -1.34 -16.65 -14.57
N ARG A 48 -0.49 -16.86 -13.56
CA ARG A 48 -0.70 -17.90 -12.53
C ARG A 48 -2.01 -17.67 -11.80
N THR A 49 -2.25 -16.45 -11.32
CA THR A 49 -3.50 -16.08 -10.64
C THR A 49 -4.72 -16.34 -11.52
N ALA A 50 -4.64 -16.02 -12.82
CA ALA A 50 -5.74 -16.27 -13.76
C ALA A 50 -6.02 -17.77 -13.96
N GLN A 51 -4.96 -18.57 -14.08
CA GLN A 51 -5.06 -20.02 -14.25
C GLN A 51 -5.59 -20.69 -12.99
N GLU A 52 -5.12 -20.29 -11.81
CA GLU A 52 -5.62 -20.79 -10.52
C GLU A 52 -7.11 -20.49 -10.36
N ALA A 53 -7.55 -19.26 -10.65
CA ALA A 53 -8.95 -18.87 -10.60
C ALA A 53 -9.83 -19.64 -11.60
N ALA A 54 -9.27 -20.05 -12.75
CA ALA A 54 -9.97 -20.87 -13.73
C ALA A 54 -9.97 -22.39 -13.41
N GLY A 55 -9.29 -22.82 -12.34
CA GLY A 55 -9.13 -24.23 -12.00
C GLY A 55 -8.10 -24.97 -12.85
N GLY A 56 -7.08 -24.27 -13.33
CA GLY A 56 -5.94 -24.81 -14.06
C GLY A 56 -5.76 -24.21 -15.47
N ARG A 57 -4.58 -24.46 -16.06
CA ARG A 57 -4.19 -23.92 -17.36
C ARG A 57 -5.13 -24.30 -18.51
N SER A 58 -5.67 -25.52 -18.51
CA SER A 58 -6.56 -26.00 -19.58
C SER A 58 -7.94 -25.34 -19.60
N ARG A 59 -8.37 -24.78 -18.46
CA ARG A 59 -9.68 -24.12 -18.29
C ARG A 59 -9.59 -22.60 -18.40
N TRP A 60 -8.39 -22.05 -18.49
CA TRP A 60 -8.18 -20.60 -18.59
C TRP A 60 -8.48 -20.09 -20.01
N ASN A 61 -9.29 -19.03 -20.10
CA ASN A 61 -9.73 -18.40 -21.35
C ASN A 61 -8.72 -17.42 -21.97
N GLY A 62 -7.50 -17.32 -21.42
CA GLY A 62 -6.47 -16.39 -21.90
C GLY A 62 -6.62 -14.94 -21.39
N VAL A 63 -7.67 -14.64 -20.61
CA VAL A 63 -7.90 -13.28 -20.09
C VAL A 63 -7.19 -13.11 -18.74
N LEU A 64 -6.37 -12.07 -18.64
CA LEU A 64 -5.66 -11.71 -17.41
C LEU A 64 -6.60 -10.98 -16.43
N PRO A 65 -6.41 -11.08 -15.11
CA PRO A 65 -7.29 -10.47 -14.13
C PRO A 65 -7.28 -8.93 -14.22
N LEU A 66 -8.42 -8.31 -13.92
CA LEU A 66 -8.50 -6.86 -13.84
C LEU A 66 -7.94 -6.43 -12.49
N ARG A 67 -7.17 -5.36 -12.48
CA ARG A 67 -6.57 -4.78 -11.28
C ARG A 67 -6.76 -3.28 -11.30
N THR A 68 -6.97 -2.72 -10.12
CA THR A 68 -7.01 -1.27 -9.94
C THR A 68 -5.59 -0.75 -9.78
N LEU A 69 -5.27 0.29 -10.53
CA LEU A 69 -4.01 1.01 -10.50
C LEU A 69 -4.29 2.43 -10.00
N LEU A 70 -3.78 2.75 -8.82
CA LEU A 70 -3.71 4.10 -8.31
C LEU A 70 -2.45 4.76 -8.85
N VAL A 71 -2.61 5.92 -9.46
CA VAL A 71 -1.52 6.72 -10.01
C VAL A 71 -1.45 8.03 -9.25
N GLU A 72 -0.27 8.42 -8.81
CA GLU A 72 -0.01 9.74 -8.22
C GLU A 72 0.74 10.61 -9.19
N GLN A 73 0.25 11.83 -9.37
CA GLN A 73 0.96 12.91 -10.03
C GLN A 73 0.83 14.17 -9.17
N PRO A 74 1.91 14.60 -8.49
CA PRO A 74 1.93 15.89 -7.81
C PRO A 74 1.61 17.03 -8.78
N GLU A 75 1.05 18.13 -8.28
CA GLU A 75 0.63 19.27 -9.11
C GLU A 75 1.80 19.91 -9.88
N ASP A 76 2.99 19.91 -9.28
CA ASP A 76 4.22 20.43 -9.83
C ASP A 76 5.00 19.42 -10.69
N ALA A 77 4.50 18.19 -10.82
CA ALA A 77 5.15 17.14 -11.59
C ALA A 77 4.65 17.08 -13.04
N ALA A 78 5.59 17.06 -13.98
CA ALA A 78 5.30 16.91 -15.40
C ALA A 78 4.76 15.52 -15.77
N GLU A 79 5.08 14.49 -14.98
CA GLU A 79 4.68 13.10 -15.19
C GLU A 79 4.32 12.43 -13.86
N PRO A 80 3.54 11.34 -13.87
CA PRO A 80 3.22 10.62 -12.65
C PRO A 80 4.46 10.04 -11.96
N THR A 81 4.53 10.21 -10.64
CA THR A 81 5.72 9.90 -9.84
C THR A 81 5.61 8.58 -9.09
N ALA A 82 4.40 8.05 -8.91
CA ALA A 82 4.19 6.80 -8.19
C ALA A 82 2.94 6.03 -8.65
N TYR A 83 3.00 4.71 -8.48
CA TYR A 83 1.99 3.76 -8.94
C TYR A 83 1.77 2.67 -7.88
N TRP A 84 0.52 2.36 -7.57
CA TRP A 84 0.13 1.25 -6.69
C TRP A 84 -0.91 0.38 -7.37
N MET A 85 -0.70 -0.93 -7.33
CA MET A 85 -1.63 -1.90 -7.89
C MET A 85 -2.33 -2.66 -6.77
N THR A 86 -3.64 -2.83 -6.90
CA THR A 86 -4.46 -3.56 -5.93
C THR A 86 -5.49 -4.46 -6.63
N ASN A 87 -5.96 -5.46 -5.91
CA ASN A 87 -7.10 -6.30 -6.29
C ASN A 87 -8.43 -5.78 -5.75
N LEU A 88 -8.45 -4.63 -5.07
CA LEU A 88 -9.68 -3.94 -4.68
C LEU A 88 -10.49 -3.53 -5.93
N PRO A 89 -11.83 -3.48 -5.85
CA PRO A 89 -12.66 -3.00 -6.95
C PRO A 89 -12.35 -1.55 -7.31
N ALA A 90 -12.50 -1.17 -8.58
CA ALA A 90 -12.36 0.23 -9.02
C ALA A 90 -13.39 1.18 -8.40
N SER A 91 -14.49 0.65 -7.87
CA SER A 91 -15.48 1.41 -7.10
C SER A 91 -15.03 1.74 -5.66
N THR A 92 -13.85 1.28 -5.24
CA THR A 92 -13.29 1.62 -3.93
C THR A 92 -12.98 3.11 -3.87
N PRO A 93 -13.40 3.85 -2.84
CA PRO A 93 -13.13 5.28 -2.73
C PRO A 93 -11.63 5.60 -2.88
N VAL A 94 -11.31 6.62 -3.66
CA VAL A 94 -9.91 7.03 -3.89
C VAL A 94 -9.21 7.40 -2.58
N THR A 95 -9.93 7.98 -1.62
CA THR A 95 -9.43 8.29 -0.28
C THR A 95 -8.97 7.04 0.47
N ASP A 96 -9.68 5.92 0.33
CA ASP A 96 -9.26 4.64 0.91
C ASP A 96 -8.01 4.11 0.20
N LEU A 97 -8.00 4.10 -1.12
CA LEU A 97 -6.83 3.66 -1.90
C LEU A 97 -5.58 4.46 -1.52
N VAL A 98 -5.69 5.79 -1.44
CA VAL A 98 -4.59 6.68 -1.04
C VAL A 98 -4.17 6.41 0.40
N ARG A 99 -5.12 6.22 1.33
CA ARG A 99 -4.82 5.86 2.74
C ARG A 99 -3.98 4.59 2.83
N TRP A 100 -4.33 3.55 2.09
CA TRP A 100 -3.56 2.30 2.06
C TRP A 100 -2.20 2.47 1.38
N ALA A 101 -2.15 3.15 0.23
CA ALA A 101 -0.93 3.44 -0.53
C ALA A 101 0.10 4.23 0.28
N LYS A 102 -0.36 5.19 1.10
CA LYS A 102 0.48 6.06 1.94
C LYS A 102 0.77 5.50 3.33
N MET A 103 0.34 4.27 3.63
CA MET A 103 0.57 3.62 4.93
C MET A 103 2.05 3.33 5.22
N ARG A 104 2.91 3.25 4.20
CA ARG A 104 4.34 2.91 4.35
C ARG A 104 5.03 3.75 5.43
N TRP A 105 4.76 5.06 5.48
CA TRP A 105 5.37 5.92 6.50
C TRP A 105 4.92 5.56 7.92
N ARG A 106 3.65 5.18 8.11
CA ARG A 106 3.15 4.72 9.41
C ARG A 106 3.82 3.41 9.81
N ILE A 107 4.00 2.48 8.87
CA ILE A 107 4.74 1.24 9.09
C ILE A 107 6.17 1.54 9.55
N GLU A 108 6.89 2.44 8.86
CA GLU A 108 8.26 2.81 9.24
C GLU A 108 8.34 3.47 10.62
N HIS A 109 7.36 4.30 10.96
CA HIS A 109 7.26 4.89 12.29
C HIS A 109 7.04 3.81 13.37
N ASP A 110 6.10 2.90 13.15
CA ASP A 110 5.80 1.80 14.08
C ASP A 110 7.01 0.86 14.25
N TYR A 111 7.75 0.58 13.17
CA TYR A 111 9.00 -0.18 13.23
C TYR A 111 10.08 0.55 14.03
N ARG A 112 10.18 1.88 13.91
CA ARG A 112 11.14 2.66 14.70
C ARG A 112 10.82 2.56 16.19
N GLU A 113 9.53 2.64 16.55
CA GLU A 113 9.06 2.51 17.92
C GLU A 113 9.32 1.09 18.47
N LEU A 114 8.97 0.06 17.70
CA LEU A 114 9.24 -1.33 18.06
C LEU A 114 10.73 -1.57 18.33
N LYS A 115 11.63 -1.07 17.46
CA LYS A 115 13.08 -1.23 17.62
C LYS A 115 13.61 -0.40 18.78
N HIS A 116 13.56 0.92 18.68
CA HIS A 116 14.25 1.81 19.62
C HIS A 116 13.50 2.02 20.93
N GLY A 117 12.16 1.99 20.89
CA GLY A 117 11.32 2.22 22.06
C GLY A 117 11.04 0.95 22.86
N LEU A 118 10.89 -0.20 22.18
CA LEU A 118 10.48 -1.46 22.80
C LEU A 118 11.54 -2.57 22.73
N GLY A 119 12.68 -2.32 22.08
CA GLY A 119 13.81 -3.24 22.05
C GLY A 119 13.58 -4.48 21.18
N LEU A 120 12.88 -4.35 20.05
CA LEU A 120 12.70 -5.45 19.10
C LEU A 120 14.03 -6.11 18.70
N ASP A 121 15.11 -5.33 18.61
CA ASP A 121 16.46 -5.75 18.26
C ASP A 121 17.37 -5.98 19.49
N HIS A 122 16.84 -5.95 20.71
CA HIS A 122 17.60 -6.17 21.95
C HIS A 122 17.63 -7.64 22.41
N PHE A 123 17.22 -8.60 21.56
CA PHE A 123 17.26 -10.01 21.93
C PHE A 123 18.69 -10.59 21.83
N GLU A 124 19.24 -11.01 22.97
CA GLU A 124 20.61 -11.57 23.06
C GLU A 124 20.65 -13.10 23.16
N GLY A 125 19.49 -13.76 23.15
CA GLY A 125 19.40 -15.22 23.22
C GLY A 125 19.74 -15.92 21.89
N ARG A 126 19.85 -17.25 21.92
CA ARG A 126 20.24 -18.08 20.75
C ARG A 126 19.22 -19.13 20.33
N THR A 127 18.04 -19.14 20.96
CA THR A 127 17.00 -20.12 20.64
C THR A 127 15.90 -19.48 19.81
N TRP A 128 15.44 -20.20 18.79
CA TRP A 128 14.30 -19.79 17.96
C TRP A 128 13.05 -19.49 18.80
N ARG A 129 12.78 -20.34 19.79
CA ARG A 129 11.65 -20.15 20.73
C ARG A 129 11.81 -18.88 21.56
N GLY A 130 13.02 -18.61 22.07
CA GLY A 130 13.30 -17.39 22.83
C GLY A 130 13.11 -16.13 21.98
N TRP A 131 13.60 -16.14 20.74
CA TRP A 131 13.40 -15.05 19.79
C TRP A 131 11.90 -14.82 19.50
N HIS A 132 11.15 -15.90 19.24
CA HIS A 132 9.71 -15.81 19.03
C HIS A 132 8.97 -15.22 20.23
N HIS A 133 9.29 -15.67 21.44
CA HIS A 133 8.70 -15.11 22.66
C HIS A 133 9.01 -13.61 22.78
N HIS A 134 10.26 -13.21 22.55
CA HIS A 134 10.67 -11.81 22.58
C HIS A 134 9.88 -10.95 21.59
N VAL A 135 9.89 -11.30 20.30
CA VAL A 135 9.18 -10.55 19.25
C VAL A 135 7.68 -10.48 19.54
N THR A 136 7.09 -11.56 20.06
CA THR A 136 5.67 -11.60 20.42
C THR A 136 5.37 -10.63 21.57
N LEU A 137 6.18 -10.62 22.63
CA LEU A 137 5.99 -9.72 23.77
C LEU A 137 6.19 -8.25 23.39
N VAL A 138 7.22 -7.92 22.60
CA VAL A 138 7.45 -6.57 22.08
C VAL A 138 6.25 -6.12 21.21
N THR A 139 5.75 -6.99 20.33
CA THR A 139 4.57 -6.69 19.50
C THR A 139 3.30 -6.48 20.35
N ALA A 140 3.10 -7.28 21.40
CA ALA A 140 1.98 -7.10 22.33
C ALA A 140 2.09 -5.77 23.10
N ALA A 141 3.28 -5.39 23.53
CA ALA A 141 3.53 -4.09 24.17
C ALA A 141 3.23 -2.93 23.22
N GLN A 142 3.64 -3.01 21.95
CA GLN A 142 3.29 -2.01 20.93
C GLN A 142 1.78 -1.88 20.75
N ALA A 143 1.06 -3.01 20.68
CA ALA A 143 -0.39 -3.00 20.57
C ALA A 143 -1.04 -2.33 21.78
N PHE A 144 -0.59 -2.64 22.99
CA PHE A 144 -1.05 -2.00 24.22
C PHE A 144 -0.83 -0.48 24.20
N LEU A 145 0.39 -0.01 23.89
CA LEU A 145 0.70 1.41 23.81
C LEU A 145 -0.11 2.14 22.72
N THR A 146 -0.30 1.49 21.57
CA THR A 146 -1.14 2.02 20.50
C THR A 146 -2.59 2.20 20.97
N LEU A 147 -3.15 1.21 21.65
CA LEU A 147 -4.51 1.32 22.22
C LEU A 147 -4.60 2.42 23.28
N ARG A 148 -3.59 2.59 24.13
CA ARG A 148 -3.56 3.69 25.12
C ARG A 148 -3.49 5.08 24.46
N ARG A 149 -2.77 5.24 23.35
CA ARG A 149 -2.72 6.50 22.59
C ARG A 149 -4.06 6.84 21.93
N LEU A 150 -4.88 5.84 21.67
CA LEU A 150 -6.21 5.99 21.10
C LEU A 150 -7.30 6.15 22.17
N ASP A 151 -6.94 6.32 23.45
CA ASP A 151 -7.89 6.44 24.57
C ASP A 151 -7.59 7.66 25.47
N PRO A 152 -8.42 8.73 25.45
CA PRO A 152 -9.57 8.89 24.56
C PRO A 152 -9.11 9.05 23.10
N LYS A 153 -9.95 8.65 22.13
CA LYS A 153 -9.65 8.84 20.71
C LYS A 153 -9.45 10.34 20.45
N ALA A 154 -8.20 10.79 20.39
CA ALA A 154 -7.90 12.14 19.99
C ALA A 154 -8.48 12.36 18.59
N HIS A 155 -9.33 13.37 18.44
CA HIS A 155 -9.94 13.71 17.15
C HIS A 155 -8.80 14.09 16.20
N THR A 156 -8.48 13.20 15.26
CA THR A 156 -7.48 13.51 14.23
C THR A 156 -8.22 14.30 13.16
N PRO A 157 -7.89 15.58 12.90
CA PRO A 157 -8.53 16.32 11.83
C PRO A 157 -8.23 15.63 10.50
N ALA A 158 -9.30 15.49 9.69
CA ALA A 158 -9.25 14.95 8.34
C ALA A 158 -8.26 15.73 7.45
#